data_AF-A0A103ESE1-F1
#
_entry.id   AF-A0A103ESE1-F1
#
_cell.length_a   1.000
_cell.length_b   1.000
_cell.length_c   1.000
_cell.angle_alpha   90.00
_cell.angle_beta   90.00
_cell.angle_gamma   90.00
#
_symmetry.space_group_name_H-M   'P 1'
#
loop_
_entity.id
_entity.type
_entity.pdbx_description
1 polymer ?
#
loop_
_entity_poly.entity_id
_entity_poly.type
_entity_poly.pdbx_seq_one_letter_code
_entity_poly.pdbx_strand_id
1 'polypeptide(L)'
;MDNGQYRNLDWLVQILGVPAFESKWGVRADVIVPPLDGAGLRASLTSDIHAQYLADSPAAWAALYDADDLPVFADTVAALLEYDLIVGFELPPVLKRLLARGGKTYLSLHIHPLRFLRDLCFYGYSNSAEVCDMLSAFGVPDHEIAMQVRRLRALFFRRHIPAFDVPAQTPVLIGQTPCDAALIRDGRFVQWRDCRESLDAQLAGYDEIFFLEHPYEVKNGAVTEFLRSELDKSVTSVRANGYGFIFSRCDIPFFLSLSSSLGLEAQHAGQRCDFLLSQPLNKFMVPGIDRGASAIGHGVLFDAFWERLIGQAGDEVIRRDGSDVDCFAAGNNYLRSSLESWAFRELDRGAIQQTSRRRLIPASSVGNVQLDRAEPRSQKMGEMEVEQLPRPLRMGERIAFDFSKPAVEHYLLDGFAAHEPDGVRIDWGRAVMQMPLDKACEQVTLRGTLTASVPRESLRWRPTLALDVDGNEVDKIVFGRNDGDRRCMSFCAPVSGGLRLLGFLASWDGCDGDDEMQAPSELSGPLLITLECSIDVQDAIAG
;
A
#
# COMPACT_ATOMS: atom_id res chain seq x y z
N MET A 1 13.26 -13.96 7.27
CA MET A 1 12.22 -13.03 6.80
C MET A 1 12.54 -11.66 7.34
N ASP A 2 12.65 -10.64 6.48
CA ASP A 2 12.87 -9.25 6.88
C ASP A 2 11.50 -8.60 7.14
N ASN A 3 10.98 -8.72 8.37
CA ASN A 3 9.72 -8.09 8.74
C ASN A 3 10.00 -6.67 9.24
N GLY A 4 9.53 -5.69 8.47
CA GLY A 4 9.77 -4.27 8.73
C GLY A 4 9.30 -3.79 10.10
N GLN A 5 8.27 -4.41 10.69
CA GLN A 5 7.76 -4.00 12.00
C GLN A 5 8.72 -4.31 13.15
N TYR A 6 9.49 -5.40 13.09
CA TYR A 6 10.51 -5.66 14.12
C TYR A 6 11.67 -4.67 14.04
N ARG A 7 12.07 -4.26 12.83
CA ARG A 7 13.07 -3.20 12.67
C ARG A 7 12.58 -1.87 13.24
N ASN A 8 11.29 -1.57 13.09
CA ASN A 8 10.68 -0.38 13.69
C ASN A 8 10.67 -0.45 15.22
N LEU A 9 10.37 -1.63 15.80
CA LEU A 9 10.45 -1.84 17.24
C LEU A 9 11.89 -1.72 17.75
N ASP A 10 12.85 -2.35 17.08
CA ASP A 10 14.28 -2.24 17.41
C ASP A 10 14.73 -0.78 17.34
N TRP A 11 14.33 -0.06 16.28
CA TRP A 11 14.56 1.39 16.15
C TRP A 11 13.97 2.16 17.34
N LEU A 12 12.73 1.86 17.74
CA LEU A 12 12.10 2.51 18.89
C LEU A 12 12.87 2.24 20.19
N VAL A 13 13.28 0.98 20.43
CA VAL A 13 14.09 0.59 21.60
C VAL A 13 15.40 1.38 21.66
N GLN A 14 16.08 1.53 20.51
CA GLN A 14 17.34 2.28 20.44
C GLN A 14 17.13 3.79 20.60
N ILE A 15 16.16 4.39 19.89
CA ILE A 15 15.96 5.84 19.89
C ILE A 15 15.46 6.35 21.24
N LEU A 16 14.72 5.53 21.99
CA LEU A 16 14.29 5.84 23.36
C LEU A 16 15.40 5.58 24.39
N GLY A 17 16.42 4.79 24.05
CA GLY A 17 17.49 4.42 24.98
C GLY A 17 17.05 3.42 26.05
N VAL A 18 16.16 2.48 25.70
CA VAL A 18 15.59 1.47 26.61
C VAL A 18 16.63 0.73 27.47
N PRO A 19 17.82 0.33 26.96
CA PRO A 19 18.84 -0.34 27.78
C PRO A 19 19.31 0.44 29.02
N ALA A 20 19.05 1.75 29.09
CA ALA A 20 19.41 2.59 30.22
C ALA A 20 18.27 2.80 31.22
N PHE A 21 17.05 2.30 30.98
CA PHE A 21 15.87 2.63 31.80
C PHE A 21 16.01 2.18 33.26
N GLU A 22 16.56 0.99 33.52
CA GLU A 22 16.78 0.49 34.88
C GLU A 22 17.77 1.36 35.66
N SER A 23 18.89 1.74 35.03
CA SER A 23 19.89 2.59 35.69
C SER A 23 19.46 4.06 35.82
N LYS A 24 18.60 4.56 34.91
CA LYS A 24 18.11 5.94 34.91
C LYS A 24 16.93 6.16 35.85
N TRP A 25 15.94 5.27 35.80
CA TRP A 25 14.65 5.45 36.50
C TRP A 25 14.32 4.29 37.43
N GLY A 26 15.22 3.33 37.66
CA GLY A 26 14.98 2.24 38.61
C GLY A 26 13.81 1.33 38.21
N VAL A 27 13.44 1.30 36.93
CA VAL A 27 12.36 0.46 36.40
C VAL A 27 12.91 -0.74 35.64
N ARG A 28 12.30 -1.90 35.84
CA ARG A 28 12.54 -3.06 34.98
C ARG A 28 11.95 -2.77 33.60
N ALA A 29 12.76 -2.90 32.56
CA ALA A 29 12.33 -2.75 31.17
C ALA A 29 12.82 -3.93 30.34
N ASP A 30 11.90 -4.62 29.69
CA ASP A 30 12.17 -5.78 28.85
C ASP A 30 11.49 -5.59 27.48
N VAL A 31 12.14 -6.07 26.41
CA VAL A 31 11.59 -6.05 25.05
C VAL A 31 10.88 -7.39 24.80
N ILE A 32 9.57 -7.33 24.59
CA ILE A 32 8.75 -8.53 24.37
C ILE A 32 8.36 -8.60 22.90
N VAL A 33 8.76 -9.69 22.24
CA VAL A 33 8.41 -10.01 20.86
C VAL A 33 7.86 -11.44 20.78
N PRO A 34 6.93 -11.73 19.86
CA PRO A 34 6.55 -13.11 19.58
C PRO A 34 7.72 -13.89 18.96
N PRO A 35 7.67 -15.23 18.96
CA PRO A 35 8.71 -16.04 18.32
C PRO A 35 8.85 -15.71 16.83
N LEU A 36 10.09 -15.48 16.39
CA LEU A 36 10.41 -15.02 15.03
C LEU A 36 10.89 -16.14 14.10
N ASP A 37 11.30 -17.26 14.68
CA ASP A 37 11.67 -18.44 13.91
C ASP A 37 10.41 -19.22 13.49
N GLY A 38 10.51 -19.96 12.38
CA GLY A 38 9.36 -20.68 11.83
C GLY A 38 8.76 -21.73 12.76
N ALA A 39 9.57 -22.36 13.62
CA ALA A 39 9.09 -23.37 14.55
C ALA A 39 8.32 -22.72 15.73
N GLY A 40 8.86 -21.65 16.30
CA GLY A 40 8.21 -20.87 17.34
C GLY A 40 6.94 -20.18 16.86
N LEU A 41 6.95 -19.61 15.64
CA LEU A 41 5.75 -19.05 15.01
C LEU A 41 4.68 -20.13 14.86
N ARG A 42 5.01 -21.28 14.27
CA ARG A 42 4.07 -22.39 14.12
C ARG A 42 3.51 -22.87 15.46
N ALA A 43 4.34 -22.95 16.50
CA ALA A 43 3.90 -23.35 17.84
C ALA A 43 2.95 -22.32 18.49
N SER A 44 3.03 -21.05 18.07
CA SER A 44 2.20 -19.96 18.59
C SER A 44 0.87 -19.79 17.87
N LEU A 45 0.68 -20.46 16.75
CA LEU A 45 -0.53 -20.39 15.92
C LEU A 45 -1.39 -21.64 16.12
N THR A 46 -2.72 -21.48 16.06
CA THR A 46 -3.63 -22.63 15.93
C THR A 46 -3.48 -23.25 14.54
N SER A 47 -3.85 -24.54 14.38
CA SER A 47 -3.78 -25.22 13.08
C SER A 47 -4.52 -24.46 11.98
N ASP A 48 -5.70 -23.92 12.29
CA ASP A 48 -6.54 -23.20 11.34
C ASP A 48 -5.92 -21.87 10.91
N ILE A 49 -5.39 -21.09 11.86
CA ILE A 49 -4.74 -19.80 11.58
C ILE A 49 -3.43 -20.01 10.83
N HIS A 50 -2.66 -21.04 11.18
CA HIS A 50 -1.44 -21.38 10.46
C HIS A 50 -1.74 -21.74 9.00
N ALA A 51 -2.78 -22.54 8.73
CA ALA A 51 -3.22 -22.86 7.37
C ALA A 51 -3.66 -21.60 6.61
N GLN A 52 -4.44 -20.71 7.24
CA GLN A 52 -4.84 -19.43 6.64
C GLN A 52 -3.64 -18.54 6.33
N TYR A 53 -2.68 -18.44 7.25
CA TYR A 53 -1.46 -17.63 7.06
C TYR A 53 -0.60 -18.15 5.91
N LEU A 54 -0.48 -19.47 5.75
CA LEU A 54 0.24 -20.07 4.62
C LEU A 54 -0.48 -19.84 3.28
N ALA A 55 -1.81 -19.84 3.28
CA ALA A 55 -2.61 -19.59 2.08
C ALA A 55 -2.58 -18.11 1.67
N ASP A 56 -2.79 -17.20 2.62
CA ASP A 56 -2.84 -15.76 2.42
C ASP A 56 -2.49 -15.03 3.73
N SER A 57 -1.21 -14.72 3.91
CA SER A 57 -0.72 -14.04 5.12
C SER A 57 -1.31 -12.63 5.32
N PRO A 58 -1.48 -11.77 4.30
CA PRO A 58 -2.24 -10.54 4.45
C PRO A 58 -3.66 -10.74 4.96
N ALA A 59 -4.43 -11.67 4.39
CA ALA A 59 -5.81 -11.91 4.82
C ALA A 59 -5.86 -12.43 6.26
N ALA A 60 -4.98 -13.36 6.63
CA ALA A 60 -4.87 -13.85 8.01
C ALA A 60 -4.52 -12.71 8.99
N TRP A 61 -3.62 -11.80 8.61
CA TRP A 61 -3.30 -10.62 9.40
C TRP A 61 -4.52 -9.69 9.57
N ALA A 62 -5.21 -9.36 8.47
CA ALA A 62 -6.38 -8.49 8.52
C ALA A 62 -7.48 -9.07 9.40
N ALA A 63 -7.71 -10.38 9.34
CA ALA A 63 -8.70 -11.09 10.14
C ALA A 63 -8.42 -11.00 11.65
N LEU A 64 -7.14 -11.00 12.05
CA LEU A 64 -6.73 -10.96 13.46
C LEU A 64 -6.55 -9.53 14.01
N TYR A 65 -6.24 -8.55 13.15
CA TYR A 65 -5.82 -7.20 13.56
C TYR A 65 -6.78 -6.51 14.54
N ASP A 66 -8.08 -6.60 14.26
CA ASP A 66 -9.16 -6.04 15.08
C ASP A 66 -10.16 -7.12 15.53
N ALA A 67 -9.71 -8.37 15.66
CA ALA A 67 -10.54 -9.45 16.23
C ALA A 67 -10.79 -9.22 17.71
N ASP A 68 -11.92 -9.66 18.27
CA ASP A 68 -12.25 -9.47 19.70
C ASP A 68 -11.24 -10.09 20.66
N ASP A 69 -10.63 -11.20 20.24
CA ASP A 69 -9.65 -11.98 20.98
C ASP A 69 -8.47 -12.40 20.11
N LEU A 70 -7.35 -12.78 20.74
CA LEU A 70 -6.15 -13.25 20.05
C LEU A 70 -5.83 -14.68 20.50
N PRO A 71 -6.35 -15.72 19.82
CA PRO A 71 -6.14 -17.12 20.20
C PRO A 71 -4.73 -17.63 19.83
N VAL A 72 -3.80 -16.73 19.59
CA VAL A 72 -2.44 -16.97 19.13
C VAL A 72 -1.47 -16.15 19.96
N PHE A 73 -0.20 -16.57 20.02
CA PHE A 73 0.85 -15.90 20.81
C PHE A 73 0.50 -15.78 22.30
N ALA A 74 -0.16 -16.79 22.88
CA ALA A 74 -0.60 -16.76 24.28
C ALA A 74 0.54 -16.47 25.26
N ASP A 75 1.72 -17.07 25.06
CA ASP A 75 2.90 -16.83 25.91
C ASP A 75 3.41 -15.39 25.80
N THR A 76 3.39 -14.80 24.60
CA THR A 76 3.76 -13.40 24.39
C THR A 76 2.78 -12.46 25.09
N VAL A 77 1.47 -12.72 24.99
CA VAL A 77 0.45 -11.96 25.70
C VAL A 77 0.61 -12.11 27.21
N ALA A 78 0.85 -13.33 27.71
CA ALA A 78 1.09 -13.58 29.12
C ALA A 78 2.32 -12.79 29.63
N ALA A 79 3.43 -12.79 28.88
CA ALA A 79 4.62 -12.03 29.21
C ALA A 79 4.34 -10.51 29.27
N LEU A 80 3.56 -9.95 28.32
CA LEU A 80 3.17 -8.53 28.35
C LEU A 80 2.36 -8.20 29.62
N LEU A 81 1.51 -9.11 30.08
CA LEU A 81 0.68 -8.93 31.27
C LEU A 81 1.48 -9.00 32.60
N GLU A 82 2.77 -9.33 32.57
CA GLU A 82 3.63 -9.23 33.77
C GLU A 82 4.02 -7.78 34.11
N TYR A 83 3.86 -6.84 33.18
CA TYR A 83 4.27 -5.43 33.34
C TYR A 83 3.08 -4.53 33.65
N ASP A 84 3.35 -3.40 34.30
CA ASP A 84 2.34 -2.40 34.67
C ASP A 84 2.07 -1.39 33.54
N LEU A 85 3.11 -1.10 32.74
CA LEU A 85 3.09 -0.20 31.60
C LEU A 85 3.65 -0.91 30.36
N ILE A 86 2.86 -0.93 29.29
CA ILE A 86 3.26 -1.46 27.98
C ILE A 86 3.44 -0.31 27.01
N VAL A 87 4.66 -0.10 26.51
CA VAL A 87 4.92 0.85 25.42
C VAL A 87 5.07 0.07 24.13
N GLY A 88 4.26 0.36 23.13
CA GLY A 88 4.30 -0.34 21.84
C GLY A 88 4.41 0.61 20.67
N PHE A 89 5.04 0.14 19.60
CA PHE A 89 4.99 0.78 18.28
C PHE A 89 3.82 0.19 17.50
N GLU A 90 2.80 1.00 17.24
CA GLU A 90 1.59 0.61 16.51
C GLU A 90 0.83 -0.59 17.09
N LEU A 91 0.50 -0.56 18.40
CA LEU A 91 -0.26 -1.66 19.03
C LEU A 91 -1.59 -1.90 18.29
N PRO A 92 -1.86 -3.14 17.83
CA PRO A 92 -3.10 -3.44 17.13
C PRO A 92 -4.29 -3.37 18.08
N PRO A 93 -5.50 -3.03 17.58
CA PRO A 93 -6.72 -2.96 18.38
C PRO A 93 -6.96 -4.18 19.28
N VAL A 94 -6.78 -5.40 18.74
CA VAL A 94 -6.94 -6.63 19.53
C VAL A 94 -6.07 -6.66 20.79
N LEU A 95 -4.80 -6.24 20.66
CA LEU A 95 -3.86 -6.23 21.77
C LEU A 95 -4.22 -5.13 22.79
N LYS A 96 -4.65 -3.95 22.32
CA LYS A 96 -5.18 -2.90 23.20
C LYS A 96 -6.36 -3.40 24.04
N ARG A 97 -7.28 -4.17 23.46
CA ARG A 97 -8.41 -4.78 24.18
C ARG A 97 -7.96 -5.81 25.21
N LEU A 98 -6.98 -6.64 24.87
CA LEU A 98 -6.40 -7.63 25.79
C LEU A 98 -5.71 -6.96 26.99
N LEU A 99 -4.87 -5.95 26.74
CA LEU A 99 -4.19 -5.20 27.78
C LEU A 99 -5.18 -4.48 28.70
N ALA A 100 -6.21 -3.85 28.13
CA ALA A 100 -7.26 -3.21 28.92
C ALA A 100 -8.06 -4.21 29.77
N ARG A 101 -8.40 -5.39 29.23
CA ARG A 101 -9.05 -6.48 29.98
C ARG A 101 -8.15 -7.00 31.11
N GLY A 102 -6.84 -7.05 30.89
CA GLY A 102 -5.85 -7.40 31.90
C GLY A 102 -5.55 -6.31 32.92
N GLY A 103 -6.24 -5.16 32.85
CA GLY A 103 -6.03 -4.02 33.75
C GLY A 103 -4.67 -3.34 33.56
N LYS A 104 -4.03 -3.48 32.40
CA LYS A 104 -2.70 -2.94 32.12
C LYS A 104 -2.78 -1.59 31.43
N THR A 105 -1.90 -0.68 31.83
CA THR A 105 -1.77 0.61 31.17
C THR A 105 -0.89 0.46 29.94
N TYR A 106 -1.24 1.11 28.84
CA TYR A 106 -0.37 1.16 27.68
C TYR A 106 -0.16 2.56 27.13
N LEU A 107 0.94 2.73 26.40
CA LEU A 107 1.22 3.84 25.51
C LEU A 107 1.51 3.27 24.12
N SER A 108 0.56 3.41 23.19
CA SER A 108 0.76 3.04 21.79
C SER A 108 1.30 4.25 21.03
N LEU A 109 2.50 4.14 20.48
CA LEU A 109 3.13 5.16 19.66
C LEU A 109 2.98 4.79 18.18
N HIS A 110 2.37 5.68 17.41
CA HIS A 110 2.32 5.58 15.95
C HIS A 110 3.09 6.75 15.35
N ILE A 111 3.54 6.65 14.10
CA ILE A 111 4.01 7.84 13.40
C ILE A 111 2.80 8.72 13.06
N HIS A 112 2.84 9.98 13.49
CA HIS A 112 1.77 10.93 13.25
C HIS A 112 1.53 11.13 11.74
N PRO A 113 0.26 11.23 11.29
CA PRO A 113 -0.05 11.40 9.86
C PRO A 113 0.43 12.74 9.27
N LEU A 114 0.60 13.79 10.07
CA LEU A 114 1.27 15.01 9.61
C LEU A 114 2.78 14.81 9.56
N ARG A 115 3.29 14.56 8.37
CA ARG A 115 4.69 14.24 8.10
C ARG A 115 5.45 15.40 7.45
N PHE A 116 4.80 16.49 7.10
CA PHE A 116 5.45 17.70 6.55
C PHE A 116 6.08 18.63 7.60
N LEU A 117 5.95 18.30 8.89
CA LEU A 117 6.52 19.10 9.98
C LEU A 117 8.06 19.09 9.95
N ARG A 118 8.69 19.90 10.82
CA ARG A 118 10.17 19.97 10.94
C ARG A 118 10.81 18.59 11.16
N ASP A 119 10.07 17.69 11.77
CA ASP A 119 10.43 16.28 11.91
C ASP A 119 9.18 15.39 11.95
N LEU A 120 9.37 14.07 12.06
CA LEU A 120 8.31 13.15 12.43
C LEU A 120 7.86 13.42 13.86
N CYS A 121 6.57 13.24 14.11
CA CYS A 121 6.00 13.24 15.45
C CYS A 121 5.45 11.84 15.72
N PHE A 122 5.42 11.46 16.99
CA PHE A 122 4.58 10.34 17.39
C PHE A 122 3.14 10.80 17.55
N TYR A 123 2.21 9.87 17.39
CA TYR A 123 0.84 10.02 17.82
C TYR A 123 0.61 8.96 18.89
N GLY A 124 0.51 9.43 20.14
CA GLY A 124 0.42 8.58 21.31
C GLY A 124 -1.03 8.34 21.70
N TYR A 125 -1.38 7.08 21.94
CA TYR A 125 -2.67 6.64 22.45
C TYR A 125 -2.50 5.92 23.79
N SER A 126 -3.47 6.05 24.69
CA SER A 126 -3.48 5.34 25.96
C SER A 126 -4.89 5.02 26.43
N ASN A 127 -5.04 3.94 27.20
CA ASN A 127 -6.22 3.65 27.98
C ASN A 127 -6.27 4.36 29.35
N SER A 128 -5.23 5.13 29.70
CA SER A 128 -5.18 5.93 30.93
C SER A 128 -5.39 7.42 30.63
N ALA A 129 -6.36 8.03 31.32
CA ALA A 129 -6.63 9.47 31.21
C ALA A 129 -5.44 10.31 31.71
N GLU A 130 -4.78 9.88 32.79
CA GLU A 130 -3.60 10.55 33.35
C GLU A 130 -2.44 10.57 32.35
N VAL A 131 -2.24 9.46 31.63
CA VAL A 131 -1.26 9.39 30.55
C VAL A 131 -1.67 10.33 29.43
N CYS A 132 -2.91 10.29 28.95
CA CYS A 132 -3.38 11.20 27.89
C CYS A 132 -3.20 12.69 28.24
N ASP A 133 -3.54 13.10 29.45
CA ASP A 133 -3.34 14.46 29.94
C ASP A 133 -1.85 14.83 29.95
N MET A 134 -0.98 13.90 30.33
CA MET A 134 0.47 14.08 30.23
C MET A 134 0.92 14.24 28.77
N LEU A 135 0.48 13.39 27.84
CA LEU A 135 0.87 13.46 26.43
C LEU A 135 0.53 14.83 25.82
N SER A 136 -0.62 15.40 26.19
CA SER A 136 -1.06 16.72 25.71
C SER A 136 -0.08 17.85 26.06
N ALA A 137 0.64 17.73 27.18
CA ALA A 137 1.64 18.71 27.61
C ALA A 137 2.92 18.67 26.75
N PHE A 138 3.14 17.58 26.01
CA PHE A 138 4.22 17.44 25.02
C PHE A 138 3.71 17.60 23.58
N GLY A 139 2.49 18.15 23.44
CA GLY A 139 1.79 18.34 22.18
C GLY A 139 2.55 19.21 21.18
N VAL A 140 2.44 18.90 19.90
CA VAL A 140 2.85 19.81 18.82
C VAL A 140 1.86 21.00 18.77
N PRO A 141 2.32 22.25 18.92
CA PRO A 141 1.41 23.39 18.93
C PRO A 141 0.94 23.78 17.52
N ASP A 142 -0.31 24.25 17.39
CA ASP A 142 -0.92 24.61 16.10
C ASP A 142 -0.10 25.62 15.27
N HIS A 143 0.61 26.53 15.94
CA HIS A 143 1.42 27.54 15.26
C HIS A 143 2.59 26.93 14.47
N GLU A 144 3.14 25.79 14.91
CA GLU A 144 4.19 25.05 14.21
C GLU A 144 3.63 24.47 12.90
N ILE A 145 2.45 23.84 12.97
CA ILE A 145 1.75 23.31 11.79
C ILE A 145 1.48 24.45 10.79
N ALA A 146 0.92 25.56 11.26
CA ALA A 146 0.63 26.73 10.43
C ALA A 146 1.90 27.33 9.80
N MET A 147 3.03 27.33 10.52
CA MET A 147 4.30 27.82 9.99
C MET A 147 4.81 26.95 8.84
N GLN A 148 4.76 25.62 8.98
CA GLN A 148 5.21 24.71 7.93
C GLN A 148 4.31 24.76 6.69
N VAL A 149 2.99 24.87 6.88
CA VAL A 149 2.04 25.10 5.77
C VAL A 149 2.41 26.35 4.98
N ARG A 150 2.66 27.49 5.65
CA ARG A 150 3.07 28.74 4.97
C ARG A 150 4.40 28.58 4.23
N ARG A 151 5.38 27.93 4.85
CA ARG A 151 6.71 27.67 4.26
C ARG A 151 6.60 26.83 2.99
N LEU A 152 5.89 25.71 3.04
CA LEU A 152 5.75 24.80 1.90
C LEU A 152 4.91 25.43 0.79
N ARG A 153 3.83 26.14 1.13
CA ARG A 153 3.07 26.92 0.14
C ARG A 153 3.96 27.93 -0.56
N ALA A 154 4.76 28.71 0.18
CA ALA A 154 5.69 29.68 -0.42
C ALA A 154 6.73 29.00 -1.33
N LEU A 155 7.24 27.83 -0.94
CA LEU A 155 8.18 27.04 -1.72
C LEU A 155 7.59 26.59 -3.06
N PHE A 156 6.43 25.93 -3.04
CA PHE A 156 5.77 25.43 -4.25
C PHE A 156 5.24 26.57 -5.12
N PHE A 157 4.75 27.64 -4.50
CA PHE A 157 4.38 28.86 -5.21
C PHE A 157 5.58 29.45 -5.95
N ARG A 158 6.75 29.58 -5.30
CA ARG A 158 7.96 30.13 -5.93
C ARG A 158 8.49 29.25 -7.06
N ARG A 159 8.48 27.92 -6.89
CA ARG A 159 9.11 27.00 -7.84
C ARG A 159 8.29 26.77 -9.11
N HIS A 160 6.96 26.85 -9.03
CA HIS A 160 6.03 26.69 -10.15
C HIS A 160 6.44 25.51 -11.07
N ILE A 161 6.25 24.29 -10.57
CA ILE A 161 6.69 23.06 -11.24
C ILE A 161 5.51 22.53 -12.07
N PRO A 162 5.56 22.57 -13.42
CA PRO A 162 4.43 22.19 -14.27
C PRO A 162 3.96 20.74 -14.11
N ALA A 163 4.84 19.87 -13.62
CA ALA A 163 4.50 18.48 -13.30
C ALA A 163 3.38 18.34 -12.25
N PHE A 164 3.10 19.40 -11.48
CA PHE A 164 2.02 19.43 -10.50
C PHE A 164 0.76 20.18 -10.98
N ASP A 165 0.75 20.66 -12.23
CA ASP A 165 -0.40 21.37 -12.77
C ASP A 165 -1.56 20.40 -12.98
N VAL A 166 -2.68 20.68 -12.32
CA VAL A 166 -3.95 19.99 -12.48
C VAL A 166 -4.91 20.96 -13.19
N PRO A 167 -5.66 20.52 -14.21
CA PRO A 167 -6.72 21.34 -14.79
C PRO A 167 -7.69 21.80 -13.71
N ALA A 168 -8.23 23.02 -13.86
CA ALA A 168 -9.15 23.55 -12.88
C ALA A 168 -10.38 22.64 -12.75
N GLN A 169 -10.89 22.48 -11.53
CA GLN A 169 -12.08 21.68 -11.24
C GLN A 169 -11.92 20.18 -11.55
N THR A 170 -10.69 19.65 -11.53
CA THR A 170 -10.42 18.20 -11.64
C THR A 170 -10.05 17.63 -10.25
N PRO A 171 -10.82 16.66 -9.71
CA PRO A 171 -10.56 16.09 -8.40
C PRO A 171 -9.33 15.17 -8.41
N VAL A 172 -8.69 15.03 -7.24
CA VAL A 172 -7.49 14.21 -7.05
C VAL A 172 -7.76 13.07 -6.08
N LEU A 173 -7.62 11.83 -6.53
CA LEU A 173 -7.65 10.64 -5.70
C LEU A 173 -6.23 10.30 -5.21
N ILE A 174 -6.10 9.95 -3.94
CA ILE A 174 -4.82 9.63 -3.29
C ILE A 174 -4.67 8.12 -3.17
N GLY A 175 -3.79 7.52 -3.96
CA GLY A 175 -3.42 6.11 -3.90
C GLY A 175 -2.77 5.71 -2.57
N GLN A 176 -2.89 4.42 -2.24
CA GLN A 176 -2.37 3.79 -1.03
C GLN A 176 -1.89 2.38 -1.36
N THR A 177 -1.01 1.83 -0.53
CA THR A 177 -0.62 0.41 -0.61
C THR A 177 -1.80 -0.48 -0.20
N PRO A 178 -2.04 -1.62 -0.87
CA PRO A 178 -3.22 -2.46 -0.65
C PRO A 178 -3.22 -3.18 0.71
N CYS A 179 -2.05 -3.46 1.27
CA CYS A 179 -1.87 -4.15 2.55
C CYS A 179 -1.39 -3.18 3.64
N ASP A 180 -2.26 -2.24 4.04
CA ASP A 180 -1.99 -1.25 5.09
C ASP A 180 -3.02 -1.39 6.22
N ALA A 181 -2.58 -1.32 7.48
CA ALA A 181 -3.44 -1.39 8.66
C ALA A 181 -4.55 -0.32 8.63
N ALA A 182 -4.28 0.83 8.03
CA ALA A 182 -5.24 1.90 7.86
C ALA A 182 -6.42 1.53 6.94
N LEU A 183 -6.28 0.47 6.14
CA LEU A 183 -7.31 -0.07 5.24
C LEU A 183 -8.07 -1.27 5.81
N ILE A 184 -7.67 -1.82 6.97
CA ILE A 184 -8.35 -2.99 7.56
C ILE A 184 -9.71 -2.57 8.11
N ARG A 185 -10.79 -3.23 7.72
CA ARG A 185 -12.13 -3.10 8.34
C ARG A 185 -12.82 -4.46 8.26
N ASP A 186 -13.47 -4.85 9.35
CA ASP A 186 -14.22 -6.12 9.44
C ASP A 186 -13.39 -7.33 8.97
N GLY A 187 -12.13 -7.40 9.42
CA GLY A 187 -11.25 -8.54 9.15
C GLY A 187 -10.63 -8.60 7.74
N ARG A 188 -10.78 -7.56 6.91
CA ARG A 188 -10.26 -7.53 5.53
C ARG A 188 -9.69 -6.17 5.14
N PHE A 189 -8.85 -6.14 4.12
CA PHE A 189 -8.43 -4.87 3.49
C PHE A 189 -9.53 -4.33 2.59
N VAL A 190 -9.95 -3.09 2.86
CA VAL A 190 -10.90 -2.36 2.02
C VAL A 190 -10.19 -1.80 0.80
N GLN A 191 -10.75 -2.05 -0.38
CA GLN A 191 -10.27 -1.53 -1.66
C GLN A 191 -11.19 -0.42 -2.17
N TRP A 192 -10.74 0.34 -3.17
CA TRP A 192 -11.57 1.37 -3.83
C TRP A 192 -12.92 0.80 -4.32
N ARG A 193 -12.88 -0.41 -4.87
CA ARG A 193 -14.07 -1.13 -5.35
C ARG A 193 -15.12 -1.37 -4.26
N ASP A 194 -14.71 -1.56 -3.01
CA ASP A 194 -15.64 -1.72 -1.88
C ASP A 194 -16.39 -0.43 -1.53
N CYS A 195 -15.86 0.72 -1.95
CA CYS A 195 -16.45 2.04 -1.74
C CYS A 195 -17.18 2.56 -2.98
N ARG A 196 -17.53 1.68 -3.94
CA ARG A 196 -18.07 2.04 -5.26
C ARG A 196 -19.20 3.06 -5.21
N GLU A 197 -20.21 2.84 -4.37
CA GLU A 197 -21.37 3.73 -4.29
C GLU A 197 -20.99 5.14 -3.84
N SER A 198 -20.13 5.26 -2.83
CA SER A 198 -19.64 6.55 -2.35
C SER A 198 -18.73 7.24 -3.36
N LEU A 199 -17.91 6.48 -4.08
CA LEU A 199 -17.08 6.98 -5.18
C LEU A 199 -17.91 7.53 -6.32
N ASP A 200 -18.90 6.78 -6.78
CA ASP A 200 -19.80 7.18 -7.86
C ASP A 200 -20.53 8.48 -7.50
N ALA A 201 -21.06 8.57 -6.28
CA ALA A 201 -21.73 9.78 -5.78
C ALA A 201 -20.79 11.00 -5.74
N GLN A 202 -19.56 10.84 -5.24
CA GLN A 202 -18.58 11.93 -5.14
C GLN A 202 -18.06 12.37 -6.52
N LEU A 203 -18.02 11.45 -7.49
CA LEU A 203 -17.46 11.68 -8.83
C LEU A 203 -18.52 11.90 -9.92
N ALA A 204 -19.82 11.93 -9.59
CA ALA A 204 -20.91 11.99 -10.55
C ALA A 204 -20.84 13.19 -11.52
N GLY A 205 -20.22 14.31 -11.11
CA GLY A 205 -20.08 15.52 -11.91
C GLY A 205 -18.74 15.70 -12.64
N TYR A 206 -17.86 14.70 -12.62
CA TYR A 206 -16.50 14.81 -13.16
C TYR A 206 -16.22 13.69 -14.15
N ASP A 207 -15.83 14.03 -15.38
CA ASP A 207 -15.46 13.04 -16.41
C ASP A 207 -13.97 12.67 -16.34
N GLU A 208 -13.16 13.58 -15.82
CA GLU A 208 -11.71 13.43 -15.66
C GLU A 208 -11.34 13.48 -14.18
N ILE A 209 -10.37 12.64 -13.81
CA ILE A 209 -9.82 12.60 -12.46
C ILE A 209 -8.30 12.43 -12.50
N PHE A 210 -7.63 12.91 -11.47
CA PHE A 210 -6.22 12.61 -11.23
C PHE A 210 -6.10 11.53 -10.18
N PHE A 211 -5.25 10.53 -10.42
CA PHE A 211 -4.93 9.49 -9.43
C PHE A 211 -3.46 9.63 -9.05
N LEU A 212 -3.19 10.11 -7.84
CA LEU A 212 -1.84 10.26 -7.31
C LEU A 212 -1.35 8.91 -6.78
N GLU A 213 -0.39 8.30 -7.46
CA GLU A 213 0.18 7.00 -7.11
C GLU A 213 0.93 7.06 -5.77
N HIS A 214 0.84 6.00 -4.97
CA HIS A 214 1.63 5.90 -3.75
C HIS A 214 3.10 5.58 -4.09
N PRO A 215 4.11 6.22 -3.47
CA PRO A 215 5.52 6.04 -3.83
C PRO A 215 6.05 4.61 -3.74
N TYR A 216 5.52 3.84 -2.80
CA TYR A 216 5.84 2.43 -2.58
C TYR A 216 4.89 1.46 -3.29
N GLU A 217 3.82 1.95 -3.92
CA GLU A 217 2.94 1.11 -4.72
C GLU A 217 3.38 1.15 -6.18
N VAL A 218 3.71 0.00 -6.73
CA VAL A 218 4.17 -0.14 -8.12
C VAL A 218 3.06 -0.63 -9.05
N LYS A 219 2.00 -1.23 -8.51
CA LYS A 219 0.88 -1.83 -9.25
C LYS A 219 -0.44 -1.08 -9.00
N ASN A 220 -0.59 0.07 -9.62
CA ASN A 220 -1.82 0.87 -9.55
C ASN A 220 -2.90 0.47 -10.59
N GLY A 221 -2.56 -0.48 -11.48
CA GLY A 221 -3.38 -0.86 -12.64
C GLY A 221 -4.80 -1.27 -12.30
N ALA A 222 -5.00 -2.10 -11.27
CA ALA A 222 -6.32 -2.56 -10.86
C ALA A 222 -7.28 -1.43 -10.48
N VAL A 223 -6.76 -0.43 -9.74
CA VAL A 223 -7.55 0.70 -9.27
C VAL A 223 -7.90 1.63 -10.43
N THR A 224 -6.92 1.96 -11.27
CA THR A 224 -7.15 2.84 -12.43
C THR A 224 -8.05 2.19 -13.48
N GLU A 225 -7.97 0.86 -13.64
CA GLU A 225 -8.88 0.12 -14.51
C GLU A 225 -10.31 0.18 -13.98
N PHE A 226 -10.51 -0.11 -12.69
CA PHE A 226 -11.81 0.03 -12.04
C PHE A 226 -12.42 1.42 -12.24
N LEU A 227 -11.62 2.48 -12.06
CA LEU A 227 -12.07 3.86 -12.26
C LEU A 227 -12.52 4.13 -13.70
N ARG A 228 -11.83 3.59 -14.72
CA ARG A 228 -12.16 3.87 -16.13
C ARG A 228 -13.22 2.95 -16.74
N SER A 229 -13.27 1.68 -16.33
CA SER A 229 -14.15 0.68 -16.94
C SER A 229 -15.49 0.61 -16.22
N GLU A 230 -15.52 0.81 -14.90
CA GLU A 230 -16.74 0.64 -14.11
C GLU A 230 -17.38 1.96 -13.67
N LEU A 231 -16.57 2.99 -13.44
CA LEU A 231 -17.04 4.36 -13.15
C LEU A 231 -16.95 5.30 -14.35
N ASP A 232 -16.47 4.80 -15.50
CA ASP A 232 -16.35 5.53 -16.77
C ASP A 232 -15.63 6.89 -16.65
N LYS A 233 -14.51 6.92 -15.89
CA LYS A 233 -13.69 8.12 -15.70
C LYS A 233 -12.41 8.06 -16.54
N SER A 234 -12.06 9.19 -17.15
CA SER A 234 -10.72 9.35 -17.73
C SER A 234 -9.74 9.65 -16.59
N VAL A 235 -8.70 8.84 -16.46
CA VAL A 235 -7.76 8.91 -15.34
C VAL A 235 -6.41 9.40 -15.81
N THR A 236 -5.92 10.48 -15.20
CA THR A 236 -4.51 10.84 -15.26
C THR A 236 -3.81 10.27 -14.02
N SER A 237 -3.19 9.10 -14.16
CA SER A 237 -2.39 8.50 -13.08
C SER A 237 -1.04 9.20 -13.01
N VAL A 238 -0.65 9.68 -11.82
CA VAL A 238 0.55 10.48 -11.63
C VAL A 238 1.45 9.87 -10.57
N ARG A 239 2.69 9.60 -10.95
CA ARG A 239 3.78 9.30 -10.02
C ARG A 239 4.62 10.55 -9.86
N ALA A 240 4.41 11.27 -8.76
CA ALA A 240 5.17 12.45 -8.39
C ALA A 240 5.03 12.75 -6.89
N ASN A 241 5.78 13.73 -6.39
CA ASN A 241 5.71 14.14 -4.99
C ASN A 241 4.32 14.74 -4.65
N GLY A 242 3.59 14.10 -3.73
CA GLY A 242 2.22 14.51 -3.37
C GLY A 242 2.10 15.93 -2.81
N TYR A 243 3.15 16.45 -2.15
CA TYR A 243 3.15 17.82 -1.66
C TYR A 243 3.05 18.86 -2.78
N GLY A 244 3.51 18.51 -3.99
CA GLY A 244 3.34 19.35 -5.17
C GLY A 244 1.88 19.64 -5.50
N PHE A 245 0.99 18.65 -5.28
CA PHE A 245 -0.45 18.79 -5.51
C PHE A 245 -1.13 19.52 -4.36
N ILE A 246 -0.82 19.14 -3.11
CA ILE A 246 -1.42 19.73 -1.90
C ILE A 246 -1.16 21.24 -1.81
N PHE A 247 0.09 21.63 -2.06
CA PHE A 247 0.52 23.03 -2.02
C PHE A 247 0.53 23.69 -3.40
N SER A 248 -0.10 23.07 -4.40
CA SER A 248 -0.25 23.64 -5.74
C SER A 248 -1.09 24.93 -5.69
N ARG A 249 -1.00 25.71 -6.76
CA ARG A 249 -1.88 26.86 -7.00
C ARG A 249 -3.18 26.49 -7.71
N CYS A 250 -3.32 25.21 -8.09
CA CYS A 250 -4.43 24.74 -8.89
C CYS A 250 -5.71 24.75 -8.05
N ASP A 251 -6.81 25.09 -8.70
CA ASP A 251 -8.14 25.04 -8.11
C ASP A 251 -8.66 23.59 -8.15
N ILE A 252 -8.18 22.79 -7.19
CA ILE A 252 -8.57 21.40 -7.01
C ILE A 252 -9.85 21.38 -6.15
N PRO A 253 -10.97 20.86 -6.65
CA PRO A 253 -12.26 20.95 -5.96
C PRO A 253 -12.27 20.15 -4.65
N PHE A 254 -11.59 19.00 -4.65
CA PHE A 254 -11.32 18.19 -3.47
C PHE A 254 -10.26 17.11 -3.77
N PHE A 255 -9.66 16.62 -2.69
CA PHE A 255 -8.93 15.37 -2.63
C PHE A 255 -9.87 14.26 -2.10
N LEU A 256 -9.65 13.04 -2.56
CA LEU A 256 -10.38 11.87 -2.10
C LEU A 256 -9.41 10.75 -1.71
N SER A 257 -9.61 10.14 -0.56
CA SER A 257 -8.77 9.04 -0.07
C SER A 257 -9.59 7.98 0.63
N LEU A 258 -9.10 6.74 0.71
CA LEU A 258 -9.68 5.76 1.63
C LEU A 258 -9.35 6.18 3.08
N SER A 259 -8.05 6.28 3.40
CA SER A 259 -7.55 6.55 4.75
C SER A 259 -6.09 7.08 4.75
N SER A 260 -5.65 7.76 3.70
CA SER A 260 -4.25 8.19 3.57
C SER A 260 -3.92 9.38 4.48
N SER A 261 -2.76 9.34 5.12
CA SER A 261 -2.20 10.48 5.87
C SER A 261 -2.07 11.75 5.00
N LEU A 262 -1.79 11.59 3.70
CA LEU A 262 -1.67 12.70 2.76
C LEU A 262 -2.98 13.50 2.64
N GLY A 263 -4.13 12.86 2.82
CA GLY A 263 -5.43 13.53 2.85
C GLY A 263 -5.57 14.48 4.05
N LEU A 264 -5.08 14.07 5.22
CA LEU A 264 -5.06 14.92 6.41
C LEU A 264 -4.09 16.09 6.22
N GLU A 265 -2.93 15.83 5.64
CA GLU A 265 -1.98 16.89 5.28
C GLU A 265 -2.60 17.91 4.31
N ALA A 266 -3.42 17.46 3.36
CA ALA A 266 -4.16 18.33 2.46
C ALA A 266 -5.17 19.22 3.22
N GLN A 267 -5.91 18.65 4.18
CA GLN A 267 -6.82 19.42 5.05
C GLN A 267 -6.08 20.51 5.83
N HIS A 268 -4.93 20.19 6.44
CA HIS A 268 -4.11 21.19 7.14
C HIS A 268 -3.50 22.23 6.20
N ALA A 269 -3.26 21.89 4.93
CA ALA A 269 -2.87 22.84 3.90
C ALA A 269 -4.03 23.71 3.38
N GLY A 270 -5.26 23.54 3.90
CA GLY A 270 -6.45 24.31 3.52
C GLY A 270 -7.17 23.76 2.29
N GLN A 271 -6.84 22.56 1.84
CA GLN A 271 -7.56 21.87 0.77
C GLN A 271 -8.74 21.07 1.35
N ARG A 272 -9.82 20.90 0.58
CA ARG A 272 -10.85 19.93 0.95
C ARG A 272 -10.33 18.51 0.70
N CYS A 273 -10.45 17.62 1.68
CA CYS A 273 -10.25 16.19 1.48
C CYS A 273 -11.37 15.40 2.15
N ASP A 274 -11.95 14.47 1.41
CA ASP A 274 -12.97 13.54 1.90
C ASP A 274 -12.34 12.14 2.06
N PHE A 275 -12.80 11.41 3.08
CA PHE A 275 -12.32 10.05 3.39
C PHE A 275 -13.45 9.04 3.26
N LEU A 276 -13.24 8.02 2.43
CA LEU A 276 -14.25 6.99 2.15
C LEU A 276 -14.28 5.86 3.18
N LEU A 277 -13.16 5.63 3.87
CA LEU A 277 -13.05 4.60 4.90
C LEU A 277 -12.98 5.21 6.30
N SER A 278 -11.93 6.00 6.58
CA SER A 278 -11.73 6.58 7.90
C SER A 278 -10.77 7.77 7.88
N GLN A 279 -10.94 8.65 8.86
CA GLN A 279 -9.96 9.68 9.18
C GLN A 279 -8.70 9.04 9.80
N PRO A 280 -7.47 9.32 9.30
CA PRO A 280 -6.24 8.67 9.77
C PRO A 280 -5.98 8.83 11.27
N LEU A 281 -6.38 9.97 11.86
CA LEU A 281 -6.24 10.23 13.31
C LEU A 281 -7.15 9.35 14.17
N ASN A 282 -8.26 8.86 13.62
CA ASN A 282 -9.22 8.06 14.36
C ASN A 282 -9.04 6.57 14.10
N LYS A 283 -8.33 6.20 13.03
CA LYS A 283 -8.28 4.83 12.52
C LYS A 283 -7.70 3.83 13.51
N PHE A 284 -6.75 4.25 14.35
CA PHE A 284 -6.09 3.37 15.31
C PHE A 284 -6.61 3.53 16.75
N MET A 285 -7.62 4.38 16.97
CA MET A 285 -8.31 4.47 18.26
C MET A 285 -9.28 3.30 18.42
N VAL A 286 -9.32 2.72 19.62
CA VAL A 286 -10.32 1.73 20.00
C VAL A 286 -11.39 2.42 20.86
N PRO A 287 -12.60 2.68 20.32
CA PRO A 287 -13.65 3.37 21.04
C PRO A 287 -14.00 2.69 22.37
N GLY A 288 -14.15 3.50 23.42
CA GLY A 288 -14.47 3.02 24.77
C GLY A 288 -13.28 2.46 25.56
N ILE A 289 -12.11 2.31 24.94
CA ILE A 289 -10.88 1.83 25.58
C ILE A 289 -9.82 2.93 25.59
N ASP A 290 -9.46 3.45 24.41
CA ASP A 290 -8.56 4.61 24.32
C ASP A 290 -9.26 5.83 24.94
N ARG A 291 -8.53 6.58 25.78
CA ARG A 291 -9.04 7.77 26.50
C ARG A 291 -8.73 9.08 25.78
N GLY A 292 -7.79 9.05 24.86
CA GLY A 292 -7.37 10.20 24.08
C GLY A 292 -6.11 9.91 23.28
N ALA A 293 -5.73 10.89 22.47
CA ALA A 293 -4.51 10.83 21.69
C ALA A 293 -3.88 12.23 21.55
N SER A 294 -2.57 12.29 21.33
CA SER A 294 -1.86 13.55 21.15
C SER A 294 -0.68 13.40 20.20
N ALA A 295 -0.44 14.43 19.38
CA ALA A 295 0.76 14.52 18.56
C ALA A 295 1.93 14.93 19.45
N ILE A 296 2.93 14.07 19.61
CA ILE A 296 4.06 14.27 20.50
C ILE A 296 5.30 14.50 19.64
N GLY A 297 5.96 15.64 19.84
CA GLY A 297 7.24 15.93 19.21
C GLY A 297 8.39 15.13 19.82
N HIS A 298 9.54 15.76 19.99
CA HIS A 298 10.74 15.16 20.57
C HIS A 298 10.65 14.92 22.08
N GLY A 299 9.53 15.27 22.74
CA GLY A 299 9.34 15.09 24.19
C GLY A 299 9.69 13.67 24.66
N VAL A 300 9.27 12.65 23.91
CA VAL A 300 9.53 11.23 24.22
C VAL A 300 11.02 10.84 24.27
N LEU A 301 11.90 11.68 23.72
CA LEU A 301 13.35 11.45 23.70
C LEU A 301 14.07 11.97 24.95
N PHE A 302 13.36 12.69 25.84
CA PHE A 302 13.95 13.36 26.99
C PHE A 302 13.48 12.77 28.31
N ASP A 303 14.35 12.83 29.32
CA ASP A 303 14.09 12.22 30.62
C ASP A 303 12.81 12.77 31.29
N ALA A 304 12.50 14.06 31.10
CA ALA A 304 11.31 14.70 31.66
C ALA A 304 9.99 14.04 31.23
N PHE A 305 9.93 13.44 30.03
CA PHE A 305 8.76 12.69 29.59
C PHE A 305 8.60 11.39 30.39
N TRP A 306 9.69 10.62 30.52
CA TRP A 306 9.70 9.32 31.19
C TRP A 306 9.55 9.44 32.70
N GLU A 307 10.20 10.42 33.34
CA GLU A 307 10.01 10.71 34.77
C GLU A 307 8.54 10.99 35.10
N ARG A 308 7.83 11.70 34.21
CA ARG A 308 6.41 11.99 34.38
C ARG A 308 5.54 10.77 34.10
N LEU A 309 5.84 10.00 33.05
CA LEU A 309 5.08 8.79 32.70
C LEU A 309 5.20 7.69 33.77
N ILE A 310 6.40 7.53 34.35
CA ILE A 310 6.71 6.51 35.37
C ILE A 310 6.31 6.98 36.78
N GLY A 311 5.91 8.25 36.94
CA GLY A 311 5.47 8.80 38.23
C GLY A 311 6.61 9.14 39.20
N GLN A 312 7.81 9.42 38.69
CA GLN A 312 8.98 9.87 39.46
C GLN A 312 9.18 11.39 39.43
N ALA A 313 8.37 12.13 38.68
CA ALA A 313 8.40 13.58 38.68
C ALA A 313 7.91 14.14 40.02
N GLY A 314 8.74 14.95 40.69
CA GLY A 314 8.28 15.82 41.79
C GLY A 314 7.46 17.01 41.26
N ASP A 315 6.68 17.66 42.15
CA ASP A 315 5.85 18.83 41.83
C ASP A 315 6.59 19.99 41.11
N GLU A 316 7.92 20.07 41.22
CA GLU A 316 8.74 21.08 40.54
C GLU A 316 8.95 20.79 39.03
N VAL A 317 9.02 19.53 38.60
CA VAL A 317 9.12 19.16 37.17
C VAL A 317 7.78 19.44 36.47
N ILE A 318 6.67 19.31 37.21
CA ILE A 318 5.31 19.62 36.76
C ILE A 318 5.13 21.13 36.47
N ARG A 319 6.00 21.98 37.02
CA ARG A 319 5.94 23.45 36.92
C ARG A 319 6.88 24.09 35.92
N ARG A 320 7.59 23.34 35.06
CA ARG A 320 8.26 23.98 33.91
C ARG A 320 7.17 24.57 33.01
N ASP A 321 6.99 25.88 33.16
CA ASP A 321 6.07 26.71 32.39
C ASP A 321 6.09 26.29 30.93
N GLY A 322 4.92 25.90 30.42
CA GLY A 322 4.71 25.30 29.11
C GLY A 322 4.89 26.24 27.92
N SER A 323 5.98 27.02 27.89
CA SER A 323 6.24 28.00 26.83
C SER A 323 7.62 27.95 26.16
N ASP A 324 8.59 27.15 26.62
CA ASP A 324 9.97 27.24 26.10
C ASP A 324 10.66 25.94 25.65
N VAL A 325 10.01 24.78 25.74
CA VAL A 325 10.59 23.56 25.15
C VAL A 325 10.10 23.45 23.72
N ASP A 326 10.98 23.78 22.77
CA ASP A 326 10.76 23.52 21.35
C ASP A 326 10.31 22.05 21.17
N CYS A 327 9.11 21.83 20.64
CA CYS A 327 8.59 20.49 20.35
C CYS A 327 9.52 19.69 19.42
N PHE A 328 10.44 20.35 18.72
CA PHE A 328 11.51 19.75 17.93
C PHE A 328 12.92 20.08 18.48
N ALA A 329 13.12 20.02 19.80
CA ALA A 329 14.38 20.41 20.47
C ALA A 329 15.66 19.72 19.94
N ALA A 330 15.56 18.47 19.45
CA ALA A 330 16.69 17.76 18.82
C ALA A 330 17.06 18.25 17.39
N GLY A 331 16.35 19.25 16.84
CA GLY A 331 16.57 19.79 15.49
C GLY A 331 15.59 19.24 14.45
N ASN A 332 15.80 19.60 13.18
CA ASN A 332 14.96 19.13 12.08
C ASN A 332 15.40 17.74 11.60
N ASN A 333 14.45 16.90 11.18
CA ASN A 333 14.67 15.57 10.61
C ASN A 333 15.51 14.60 11.48
N TYR A 334 15.60 14.82 12.78
CA TYR A 334 16.24 13.92 13.74
C TYR A 334 15.60 12.51 13.71
N LEU A 335 14.30 12.39 13.98
CA LEU A 335 13.57 11.13 13.91
C LEU A 335 13.45 10.65 12.46
N ARG A 336 13.16 11.55 11.52
CA ARG A 336 13.00 11.23 10.10
C ARG A 336 14.25 10.59 9.47
N SER A 337 15.43 11.06 9.85
CA SER A 337 16.70 10.56 9.30
C SER A 337 17.08 9.18 9.80
N SER A 338 16.50 8.73 10.93
CA SER A 338 16.78 7.42 11.54
C SER A 338 15.73 6.35 11.27
N LEU A 339 14.49 6.74 10.93
CA LEU A 339 13.41 5.81 10.57
C LEU A 339 13.16 5.79 9.05
N GLU A 340 12.31 6.69 8.58
CA GLU A 340 11.91 6.82 7.19
C GLU A 340 11.54 8.27 6.85
N SER A 341 11.54 8.59 5.56
CA SER A 341 11.33 9.96 5.07
C SER A 341 10.25 10.09 4.00
N TRP A 342 9.68 8.99 3.50
CA TRP A 342 8.65 8.95 2.46
C TRP A 342 8.89 10.02 1.36
N ALA A 343 7.85 10.76 0.96
CA ALA A 343 7.93 11.85 0.00
C ALA A 343 8.67 13.11 0.51
N PHE A 344 8.98 13.21 1.80
CA PHE A 344 9.63 14.40 2.37
C PHE A 344 11.13 14.48 2.01
N ARG A 345 11.80 13.34 1.74
CA ARG A 345 13.24 13.30 1.42
C ARG A 345 13.61 14.20 0.25
N GLU A 346 12.76 14.26 -0.77
CA GLU A 346 12.96 15.09 -1.96
C GLU A 346 12.80 16.58 -1.66
N LEU A 347 11.86 16.93 -0.78
CA LEU A 347 11.70 18.31 -0.31
C LEU A 347 12.96 18.79 0.42
N ASP A 348 13.47 17.96 1.33
CA ASP A 348 14.61 18.29 2.18
C ASP A 348 15.90 18.49 1.37
N ARG A 349 16.13 17.64 0.37
CA ARG A 349 17.27 17.75 -0.55
C ARG A 349 17.13 18.86 -1.60
N GLY A 350 16.00 19.57 -1.62
CA GLY A 350 15.69 20.56 -2.66
C GLY A 350 15.49 19.95 -4.05
N ALA A 351 15.43 18.62 -4.15
CA ALA A 351 15.36 17.82 -5.37
C ALA A 351 13.92 17.51 -5.80
N ILE A 352 13.01 18.47 -5.61
CA ILE A 352 11.57 18.38 -5.95
C ILE A 352 11.36 18.15 -7.47
N GLN A 353 12.41 18.26 -8.28
CA GLN A 353 12.44 18.04 -9.73
C GLN A 353 12.49 16.55 -10.14
N GLN A 354 12.04 15.61 -9.31
CA GLN A 354 12.01 14.21 -9.75
C GLN A 354 11.21 14.04 -11.04
N THR A 355 11.64 13.09 -11.85
CA THR A 355 10.94 12.62 -13.05
C THR A 355 9.51 12.25 -12.69
N SER A 356 8.58 13.16 -12.98
CA SER A 356 7.16 12.89 -12.83
C SER A 356 6.71 12.05 -14.00
N ARG A 357 6.01 10.95 -13.73
CA ARG A 357 5.33 10.19 -14.78
C ARG A 357 3.85 10.52 -14.72
N ARG A 358 3.26 10.87 -15.87
CA ARG A 358 1.81 10.92 -16.05
C ARG A 358 1.41 9.83 -17.02
N ARG A 359 0.38 9.08 -16.67
CA ARG A 359 -0.24 8.09 -17.54
C ARG A 359 -1.67 8.52 -17.80
N LEU A 360 -1.97 8.80 -19.07
CA LEU A 360 -3.28 9.19 -19.57
C LEU A 360 -4.05 7.93 -19.91
N ILE A 361 -5.15 7.72 -19.20
CA ILE A 361 -5.94 6.50 -19.28
C ILE A 361 -7.37 6.91 -19.63
N PRO A 362 -7.78 6.79 -20.90
CA PRO A 362 -9.11 7.25 -21.33
C PRO A 362 -10.22 6.37 -20.75
N ALA A 363 -11.37 6.99 -20.49
CA ALA A 363 -12.61 6.28 -20.13
C ALA A 363 -13.10 5.38 -21.27
N SER A 364 -14.06 4.51 -20.96
CA SER A 364 -14.66 3.59 -21.95
C SER A 364 -15.48 4.35 -22.99
N SER A 365 -16.16 5.41 -22.57
CA SER A 365 -17.02 6.24 -23.42
C SER A 365 -16.28 7.19 -24.38
N VAL A 366 -14.98 7.45 -24.18
CA VAL A 366 -14.23 8.40 -25.02
C VAL A 366 -13.97 7.80 -26.41
N GLY A 367 -14.78 8.22 -27.39
CA GLY A 367 -14.62 7.89 -28.81
C GLY A 367 -13.78 8.93 -29.55
N ASN A 368 -12.46 8.78 -29.57
CA ASN A 368 -11.58 9.71 -30.27
C ASN A 368 -10.62 8.96 -31.20
N VAL A 369 -10.69 9.25 -32.50
CA VAL A 369 -10.01 8.52 -33.59
C VAL A 369 -8.46 8.54 -33.48
N GLN A 370 -7.90 9.50 -32.75
CA GLN A 370 -6.46 9.59 -32.47
C GLN A 370 -6.01 8.73 -31.27
N LEU A 371 -6.93 8.45 -30.33
CA LEU A 371 -6.78 7.56 -29.18
C LEU A 371 -7.17 6.10 -29.50
N ASP A 372 -7.85 5.86 -30.62
CA ASP A 372 -8.28 4.54 -31.12
C ASP A 372 -7.14 3.64 -31.65
N ARG A 373 -5.88 4.08 -31.60
CA ARG A 373 -4.75 3.21 -31.96
C ARG A 373 -4.36 2.39 -30.74
N ALA A 374 -4.41 1.05 -30.88
CA ALA A 374 -4.22 0.04 -29.85
C ALA A 374 -2.81 -0.02 -29.21
N GLU A 375 -1.95 0.98 -29.39
CA GLU A 375 -0.58 0.97 -28.88
C GLU A 375 -0.30 2.11 -27.90
N PRO A 376 0.29 1.81 -26.73
CA PRO A 376 0.74 2.82 -25.79
C PRO A 376 1.78 3.77 -26.39
N ARG A 377 1.70 5.06 -26.06
CA ARG A 377 2.70 6.06 -26.47
C ARG A 377 3.40 6.63 -25.25
N SER A 378 4.72 6.73 -25.29
CA SER A 378 5.50 7.52 -24.32
C SER A 378 6.12 8.74 -25.02
N GLN A 379 5.94 9.92 -24.43
CA GLN A 379 6.59 11.15 -24.85
C GLN A 379 7.25 11.82 -23.65
N LYS A 380 8.53 12.19 -23.80
CA LYS A 380 9.25 12.99 -22.82
C LYS A 380 9.00 14.47 -23.08
N MET A 381 8.43 15.18 -22.12
CA MET A 381 8.22 16.63 -22.12
C MET A 381 9.04 17.25 -20.99
N GLY A 382 10.30 17.59 -21.30
CA GLY A 382 11.26 18.07 -20.29
C GLY A 382 11.63 16.95 -19.31
N GLU A 383 11.34 17.15 -18.02
CA GLU A 383 11.56 16.17 -16.94
C GLU A 383 10.34 15.26 -16.71
N MET A 384 9.24 15.47 -17.45
CA MET A 384 8.01 14.67 -17.33
C MET A 384 7.93 13.62 -18.44
N GLU A 385 7.60 12.39 -18.06
CA GLU A 385 7.22 11.33 -18.99
C GLU A 385 5.69 11.25 -19.06
N VAL A 386 5.14 11.31 -20.27
CA VAL A 386 3.70 11.14 -20.51
C VAL A 386 3.49 9.85 -21.27
N GLU A 387 2.84 8.90 -20.62
CA GLU A 387 2.39 7.65 -21.20
C GLU A 387 0.89 7.74 -21.53
N GLN A 388 0.46 7.16 -22.63
CA GLN A 388 -0.95 7.08 -23.01
C GLN A 388 -1.34 5.63 -23.20
N LEU A 389 -2.39 5.17 -22.53
CA LEU A 389 -2.95 3.82 -22.71
C LEU A 389 -4.11 3.84 -23.72
N PRO A 390 -4.37 2.70 -24.40
CA PRO A 390 -5.56 2.56 -25.21
C PRO A 390 -6.82 2.53 -24.34
N ARG A 391 -7.96 2.87 -24.94
CA ARG A 391 -9.28 2.66 -24.32
C ARG A 391 -9.56 1.17 -24.12
N PRO A 392 -10.53 0.80 -23.25
CA PRO A 392 -10.98 -0.57 -23.12
C PRO A 392 -11.50 -1.13 -24.46
N LEU A 393 -11.33 -2.44 -24.64
CA LEU A 393 -11.72 -3.16 -25.84
C LEU A 393 -13.23 -3.32 -25.91
N ARG A 394 -13.79 -3.00 -27.09
CA ARG A 394 -15.19 -3.21 -27.41
C ARG A 394 -15.39 -4.51 -28.18
N MET A 395 -16.66 -4.87 -28.35
CA MET A 395 -17.06 -6.00 -29.18
C MET A 395 -16.48 -5.88 -30.60
N GLY A 396 -15.93 -6.99 -31.12
CA GLY A 396 -15.33 -7.07 -32.45
C GLY A 396 -13.92 -6.51 -32.56
N GLU A 397 -13.36 -5.99 -31.46
CA GLU A 397 -12.01 -5.43 -31.44
C GLU A 397 -10.95 -6.44 -31.01
N ARG A 398 -9.71 -6.11 -31.38
CA ARG A 398 -8.51 -6.89 -31.11
C ARG A 398 -7.49 -6.04 -30.39
N ILE A 399 -6.84 -6.60 -29.38
CA ILE A 399 -5.61 -6.06 -28.79
C ILE A 399 -4.46 -7.03 -28.96
N ALA A 400 -3.25 -6.50 -29.08
CA ALA A 400 -2.01 -7.25 -28.89
C ALA A 400 -1.24 -6.66 -27.72
N PHE A 401 -0.88 -7.50 -26.76
CA PHE A 401 -0.02 -7.16 -25.64
C PHE A 401 1.42 -7.49 -26.01
N ASP A 402 2.21 -6.44 -26.16
CA ASP A 402 3.65 -6.53 -26.37
C ASP A 402 4.34 -6.47 -25.01
N PHE A 403 4.67 -7.64 -24.46
CA PHE A 403 5.30 -7.73 -23.15
C PHE A 403 6.75 -7.21 -23.13
N SER A 404 7.34 -6.87 -24.28
CA SER A 404 8.63 -6.18 -24.34
C SER A 404 8.51 -4.67 -24.07
N LYS A 405 7.29 -4.11 -24.03
CA LYS A 405 7.04 -2.69 -23.74
C LYS A 405 6.64 -2.50 -22.27
N PRO A 406 7.20 -1.50 -21.56
CA PRO A 406 6.86 -1.21 -20.15
C PRO A 406 5.38 -0.94 -19.88
N ALA A 407 4.64 -0.50 -20.89
CA ALA A 407 3.21 -0.22 -20.78
C ALA A 407 2.37 -1.45 -20.40
N VAL A 408 2.86 -2.66 -20.67
CA VAL A 408 2.18 -3.91 -20.29
C VAL A 408 2.03 -4.04 -18.77
N GLU A 409 2.94 -3.47 -17.98
CA GLU A 409 2.94 -3.53 -16.51
C GLU A 409 1.63 -3.02 -15.91
N HIS A 410 0.93 -2.12 -16.61
CA HIS A 410 -0.37 -1.62 -16.18
C HIS A 410 -1.43 -2.74 -16.05
N TYR A 411 -1.29 -3.79 -16.85
CA TYR A 411 -2.23 -4.90 -16.89
C TYR A 411 -1.79 -6.06 -15.99
N LEU A 412 -0.59 -6.02 -15.41
CA LEU A 412 -0.06 -7.09 -14.58
C LEU A 412 -0.45 -6.86 -13.12
N LEU A 413 -1.21 -7.80 -12.53
CA LEU A 413 -1.69 -7.70 -11.15
C LEU A 413 -0.75 -8.41 -10.19
N ASP A 414 -0.47 -9.69 -10.43
CA ASP A 414 0.29 -10.51 -9.48
C ASP A 414 1.13 -11.59 -10.15
N GLY A 415 2.12 -12.13 -9.45
CA GLY A 415 3.00 -13.23 -9.89
C GLY A 415 3.92 -12.92 -11.08
N PHE A 416 3.95 -11.67 -11.55
CA PHE A 416 4.92 -11.20 -12.54
C PHE A 416 6.10 -10.50 -11.88
N ALA A 417 7.31 -10.81 -12.36
CA ALA A 417 8.51 -10.04 -12.06
C ALA A 417 8.46 -8.64 -12.73
N ALA A 418 9.40 -7.78 -12.36
CA ALA A 418 9.57 -6.49 -13.04
C ALA A 418 9.81 -6.67 -14.55
N HIS A 419 9.34 -5.72 -15.35
CA HIS A 419 9.57 -5.73 -16.79
C HIS A 419 11.07 -5.72 -17.13
N GLU A 420 11.46 -6.58 -18.08
CA GLU A 420 12.79 -6.64 -18.66
C GLU A 420 12.70 -6.39 -20.18
N PRO A 421 13.79 -5.97 -20.86
CA PRO A 421 13.76 -5.70 -22.31
C PRO A 421 13.24 -6.85 -23.18
N ASP A 422 13.44 -8.09 -22.71
CA ASP A 422 13.06 -9.31 -23.43
C ASP A 422 11.66 -9.85 -23.04
N GLY A 423 10.93 -9.14 -22.17
CA GLY A 423 9.56 -9.52 -21.75
C GLY A 423 9.29 -9.35 -20.26
N VAL A 424 8.28 -10.06 -19.78
CA VAL A 424 8.02 -10.21 -18.34
C VAL A 424 8.21 -11.65 -17.94
N ARG A 425 8.56 -11.87 -16.67
CA ARG A 425 8.81 -13.22 -16.13
C ARG A 425 7.68 -13.58 -15.18
N ILE A 426 7.31 -14.85 -15.14
CA ILE A 426 6.36 -15.37 -14.15
C ILE A 426 7.19 -15.92 -12.99
N ASP A 427 7.01 -15.33 -11.82
CA ASP A 427 7.51 -15.90 -10.57
C ASP A 427 6.68 -17.14 -10.23
N TRP A 428 7.30 -18.20 -9.74
CA TRP A 428 6.68 -19.52 -9.56
C TRP A 428 5.26 -19.48 -8.99
N GLY A 429 4.39 -20.32 -9.54
CA GLY A 429 2.99 -20.39 -9.17
C GLY A 429 2.12 -19.72 -10.21
N ARG A 430 1.25 -18.80 -9.78
CA ARG A 430 0.21 -18.19 -10.61
C ARG A 430 0.49 -16.70 -10.78
N ALA A 431 0.64 -16.26 -12.03
CA ALA A 431 0.62 -14.85 -12.39
C ALA A 431 -0.76 -14.45 -12.90
N VAL A 432 -1.16 -13.20 -12.69
CA VAL A 432 -2.51 -12.72 -13.01
C VAL A 432 -2.42 -11.39 -13.75
N MET A 433 -3.03 -11.34 -14.93
CA MET A 433 -3.15 -10.15 -15.76
C MET A 433 -4.62 -9.76 -15.89
N GLN A 434 -4.92 -8.47 -15.79
CA GLN A 434 -6.26 -7.94 -16.05
C GLN A 434 -6.47 -7.58 -17.52
N MET A 435 -7.64 -7.91 -18.05
CA MET A 435 -8.04 -7.54 -19.40
C MET A 435 -8.86 -6.24 -19.40
N PRO A 436 -8.46 -5.25 -20.23
CA PRO A 436 -9.16 -3.99 -20.32
C PRO A 436 -10.38 -4.10 -21.24
N LEU A 437 -11.51 -4.55 -20.72
CA LEU A 437 -12.76 -4.67 -21.48
C LEU A 437 -13.70 -3.49 -21.21
N ASP A 438 -14.39 -3.04 -22.25
CA ASP A 438 -15.47 -2.05 -22.16
C ASP A 438 -16.62 -2.63 -21.33
N LYS A 439 -17.31 -1.77 -20.57
CA LYS A 439 -18.45 -2.17 -19.74
C LYS A 439 -19.56 -2.86 -20.54
N ALA A 440 -19.72 -2.52 -21.82
CA ALA A 440 -20.68 -3.18 -22.71
C ALA A 440 -20.36 -4.66 -22.97
N CYS A 441 -19.15 -5.11 -22.68
CA CYS A 441 -18.70 -6.50 -22.83
C CYS A 441 -19.06 -7.35 -21.60
N GLU A 442 -20.31 -7.32 -21.14
CA GLU A 442 -20.76 -8.05 -19.95
C GLU A 442 -20.73 -9.57 -20.14
N GLN A 443 -21.08 -10.07 -21.33
CA GLN A 443 -21.06 -11.49 -21.69
C GLN A 443 -20.45 -11.65 -23.08
N VAL A 444 -19.16 -12.01 -23.11
CA VAL A 444 -18.40 -12.09 -24.37
C VAL A 444 -17.57 -13.36 -24.40
N THR A 445 -17.16 -13.76 -25.59
CA THR A 445 -16.18 -14.81 -25.78
C THR A 445 -14.83 -14.17 -26.08
N LEU A 446 -13.84 -14.41 -25.24
CA LEU A 446 -12.46 -14.05 -25.54
C LEU A 446 -11.87 -15.15 -26.41
N ARG A 447 -11.37 -14.77 -27.58
CA ARG A 447 -10.51 -15.65 -28.39
C ARG A 447 -9.13 -15.07 -28.41
N GLY A 448 -8.14 -15.88 -28.11
CA GLY A 448 -6.78 -15.38 -28.13
C GLY A 448 -5.75 -16.39 -28.57
N THR A 449 -4.60 -15.84 -28.90
CA THR A 449 -3.39 -16.60 -29.19
C THR A 449 -2.33 -16.12 -28.21
N LEU A 450 -1.71 -17.07 -27.51
CA LEU A 450 -0.62 -16.82 -26.59
C LEU A 450 0.62 -17.52 -27.12
N THR A 451 1.69 -16.76 -27.31
CA THR A 451 3.02 -17.30 -27.59
C THR A 451 3.87 -17.20 -26.35
N ALA A 452 4.45 -18.31 -25.92
CA ALA A 452 5.25 -18.45 -24.72
C ALA A 452 6.63 -19.00 -25.08
N SER A 453 7.70 -18.47 -24.49
CA SER A 453 9.05 -19.02 -24.68
C SER A 453 9.83 -19.19 -23.41
N VAL A 454 10.51 -20.33 -23.26
CA VAL A 454 11.33 -20.69 -22.09
C VAL A 454 12.82 -20.84 -22.45
N PRO A 455 13.76 -20.63 -21.51
CA PRO A 455 15.18 -20.85 -21.77
C PRO A 455 15.44 -22.31 -22.15
N ARG A 456 16.32 -22.55 -23.13
CA ARG A 456 16.59 -23.91 -23.65
C ARG A 456 17.06 -24.88 -22.58
N GLU A 457 17.83 -24.39 -21.62
CA GLU A 457 18.33 -25.13 -20.46
C GLU A 457 17.21 -25.66 -19.56
N SER A 458 16.05 -25.00 -19.56
CA SER A 458 14.88 -25.39 -18.76
C SER A 458 14.07 -26.52 -19.39
N LEU A 459 14.16 -26.73 -20.71
CA LEU A 459 13.43 -27.78 -21.44
C LEU A 459 13.69 -29.19 -20.88
N ARG A 460 14.82 -29.39 -20.20
CA ARG A 460 15.16 -30.67 -19.57
C ARG A 460 14.22 -31.09 -18.45
N TRP A 461 13.52 -30.12 -17.85
CA TRP A 461 12.58 -30.26 -16.74
C TRP A 461 11.12 -30.23 -17.16
N ARG A 462 10.86 -30.13 -18.47
CA ARG A 462 9.51 -30.13 -19.05
C ARG A 462 8.59 -29.07 -18.42
N PRO A 463 8.94 -27.77 -18.53
CA PRO A 463 8.09 -26.73 -18.00
C PRO A 463 6.71 -26.79 -18.61
N THR A 464 5.74 -26.37 -17.83
CA THR A 464 4.33 -26.29 -18.17
C THR A 464 3.85 -24.87 -17.93
N LEU A 465 3.07 -24.35 -18.87
CA LEU A 465 2.29 -23.14 -18.71
C LEU A 465 0.82 -23.47 -18.97
N ALA A 466 0.00 -23.43 -17.93
CA ALA A 466 -1.45 -23.45 -18.07
C ALA A 466 -1.98 -22.00 -18.10
N LEU A 467 -2.97 -21.77 -18.94
CA LEU A 467 -3.70 -20.51 -19.03
C LEU A 467 -5.08 -20.74 -18.43
N ASP A 468 -5.48 -19.87 -17.52
CA ASP A 468 -6.84 -19.79 -16.99
C ASP A 468 -7.49 -18.46 -17.34
N VAL A 469 -8.81 -18.48 -17.52
CA VAL A 469 -9.63 -17.27 -17.69
C VAL A 469 -10.65 -17.26 -16.57
N ASP A 470 -10.61 -16.21 -15.76
CA ASP A 470 -11.42 -16.07 -14.53
C ASP A 470 -11.33 -17.31 -13.62
N GLY A 471 -10.13 -17.92 -13.52
CA GLY A 471 -9.86 -19.09 -12.69
C GLY A 471 -10.21 -20.45 -13.32
N ASN A 472 -10.75 -20.47 -14.53
CA ASN A 472 -11.03 -21.71 -15.26
C ASN A 472 -9.92 -21.98 -16.27
N GLU A 473 -9.22 -23.11 -16.15
CA GLU A 473 -8.19 -23.51 -17.12
C GLU A 473 -8.80 -23.66 -18.51
N VAL A 474 -8.20 -23.01 -19.51
CA VAL A 474 -8.66 -23.00 -20.90
C VAL A 474 -7.72 -23.75 -21.85
N ASP A 475 -6.42 -23.74 -21.58
CA ASP A 475 -5.42 -24.46 -22.37
C ASP A 475 -4.09 -24.61 -21.59
N LYS A 476 -3.22 -25.52 -22.03
CA LYS A 476 -1.92 -25.80 -21.41
C LYS A 476 -0.87 -26.14 -22.47
N ILE A 477 0.30 -25.51 -22.36
CA ILE A 477 1.51 -25.86 -23.12
C ILE A 477 2.45 -26.65 -22.22
N VAL A 478 2.97 -27.76 -22.74
CA VAL A 478 4.12 -28.48 -22.17
C VAL A 478 5.32 -28.34 -23.10
N PHE A 479 6.45 -27.93 -22.56
CA PHE A 479 7.69 -27.72 -23.31
C PHE A 479 8.58 -28.97 -23.25
N GLY A 480 8.57 -29.80 -24.30
CA GLY A 480 9.44 -30.97 -24.40
C GLY A 480 10.86 -30.66 -24.83
N ARG A 481 11.81 -31.57 -24.59
CA ARG A 481 13.23 -31.41 -24.99
C ARG A 481 13.46 -31.24 -26.50
N ASN A 482 12.57 -31.80 -27.31
CA ASN A 482 12.67 -31.77 -28.78
C ASN A 482 11.75 -30.73 -29.41
N ASP A 483 10.94 -30.09 -28.56
CA ASP A 483 10.03 -29.05 -28.94
C ASP A 483 10.78 -27.73 -28.76
N GLY A 484 10.78 -26.84 -29.76
CA GLY A 484 11.51 -25.59 -29.67
C GLY A 484 11.24 -24.80 -28.36
N ASP A 485 12.15 -23.88 -28.05
CA ASP A 485 12.05 -22.97 -26.90
C ASP A 485 10.84 -22.02 -26.95
N ARG A 486 10.13 -21.94 -28.08
CA ARG A 486 8.95 -21.11 -28.31
C ARG A 486 7.75 -21.97 -28.71
N ARG A 487 6.61 -21.76 -28.06
CA ARG A 487 5.35 -22.45 -28.30
C ARG A 487 4.19 -21.46 -28.38
N CYS A 488 3.13 -21.88 -29.05
CA CYS A 488 1.93 -21.08 -29.26
C CYS A 488 0.71 -21.92 -28.86
N MET A 489 -0.21 -21.34 -28.11
CA MET A 489 -1.53 -21.88 -27.81
C MET A 489 -2.61 -20.94 -28.31
N SER A 490 -3.82 -21.47 -28.55
CA SER A 490 -4.98 -20.67 -28.90
C SER A 490 -6.14 -21.07 -28.00
N PHE A 491 -6.79 -20.09 -27.40
CA PHE A 491 -7.85 -20.33 -26.44
C PHE A 491 -9.14 -19.63 -26.86
N CYS A 492 -10.25 -20.14 -26.34
CA CYS A 492 -11.57 -19.58 -26.51
C CYS A 492 -12.32 -19.74 -25.18
N ALA A 493 -12.65 -18.62 -24.53
CA ALA A 493 -13.20 -18.63 -23.18
C ALA A 493 -14.42 -17.71 -23.09
N PRO A 494 -15.58 -18.19 -22.65
CA PRO A 494 -16.68 -17.31 -22.29
C PRO A 494 -16.30 -16.57 -21.00
N VAL A 495 -16.60 -15.28 -20.95
CA VAL A 495 -16.38 -14.45 -19.77
C VAL A 495 -17.62 -13.64 -19.43
N SER A 496 -17.90 -13.48 -18.13
CA SER A 496 -19.10 -12.80 -17.66
C SER A 496 -18.85 -11.86 -16.47
N GLY A 497 -19.27 -10.60 -16.57
CA GLY A 497 -19.29 -9.59 -15.48
C GLY A 497 -17.93 -9.12 -14.91
N GLY A 498 -17.82 -7.84 -14.52
CA GLY A 498 -16.73 -7.32 -13.66
C GLY A 498 -15.36 -7.06 -14.29
N LEU A 499 -14.28 -7.36 -13.55
CA LEU A 499 -12.86 -7.34 -13.99
C LEU A 499 -12.52 -8.72 -14.56
N ARG A 500 -11.94 -8.80 -15.77
CA ARG A 500 -11.56 -10.09 -16.38
C ARG A 500 -10.09 -10.41 -16.17
N LEU A 501 -9.80 -11.63 -15.77
CA LEU A 501 -8.46 -12.07 -15.39
C LEU A 501 -7.98 -13.19 -16.32
N LEU A 502 -6.76 -13.02 -16.83
CA LEU A 502 -5.96 -14.10 -17.39
C LEU A 502 -4.98 -14.57 -16.31
N GLY A 503 -5.12 -15.80 -15.87
CA GLY A 503 -4.17 -16.45 -14.99
C GLY A 503 -3.18 -17.30 -15.78
N PHE A 504 -1.92 -17.24 -15.38
CA PHE A 504 -0.82 -17.98 -15.97
C PHE A 504 -0.19 -18.83 -14.89
N LEU A 505 -0.43 -20.14 -14.93
CA LEU A 505 0.11 -21.09 -13.97
C LEU A 505 1.36 -21.75 -14.54
N ALA A 506 2.51 -21.40 -13.97
CA ALA A 506 3.81 -21.97 -14.32
C ALA A 506 4.15 -23.14 -13.38
N SER A 507 4.40 -24.32 -13.95
CA SER A 507 4.76 -25.54 -13.22
C SER A 507 5.76 -26.40 -14.00
N TRP A 508 6.17 -27.55 -13.44
CA TRP A 508 6.95 -28.57 -14.14
C TRP A 508 6.11 -29.84 -14.31
N ASP A 509 6.10 -30.44 -15.49
CA ASP A 509 5.39 -31.70 -15.75
C ASP A 509 6.17 -32.87 -15.11
N GLY A 510 5.64 -33.41 -14.01
CA GLY A 510 6.27 -34.49 -13.20
C GLY A 510 6.13 -34.36 -11.68
N CYS A 511 5.54 -33.27 -11.17
CA CYS A 511 5.19 -33.08 -9.76
C CYS A 511 3.67 -32.96 -9.62
N ASP A 512 2.95 -34.07 -9.74
CA ASP A 512 1.54 -34.12 -9.37
C ASP A 512 1.43 -34.39 -7.86
N GLY A 513 0.87 -33.45 -7.11
CA GLY A 513 -0.05 -33.72 -6.01
C GLY A 513 0.47 -34.07 -4.62
N ASP A 514 1.55 -34.82 -4.41
CA ASP A 514 1.88 -35.33 -3.05
C ASP A 514 3.38 -35.36 -2.65
N ASP A 515 4.30 -34.98 -3.55
CA ASP A 515 5.75 -34.96 -3.27
C ASP A 515 6.31 -33.52 -3.31
N GLU A 516 5.81 -32.64 -2.43
CA GLU A 516 6.33 -31.26 -2.25
C GLU A 516 7.76 -31.21 -1.67
N MET A 517 8.38 -32.34 -1.34
CA MET A 517 9.59 -32.37 -0.52
C MET A 517 10.84 -32.89 -1.24
N GLN A 518 11.01 -32.60 -2.54
CA GLN A 518 12.32 -32.78 -3.20
C GLN A 518 12.51 -32.10 -4.58
N ALA A 519 11.99 -30.89 -4.81
CA ALA A 519 12.54 -30.06 -5.88
C ALA A 519 13.98 -29.66 -5.49
N PRO A 520 15.02 -29.94 -6.31
CA PRO A 520 16.37 -29.44 -6.07
C PRO A 520 16.32 -27.95 -5.73
N SER A 521 17.05 -27.52 -4.71
CA SER A 521 17.19 -26.11 -4.35
C SER A 521 17.65 -25.23 -5.53
N GLU A 522 18.27 -25.82 -6.55
CA GLU A 522 18.64 -25.22 -7.83
C GLU A 522 17.44 -24.94 -8.80
N LEU A 523 16.25 -25.50 -8.55
CA LEU A 523 15.03 -25.32 -9.37
C LEU A 523 14.06 -24.27 -8.84
N SER A 524 14.41 -23.62 -7.73
CA SER A 524 13.63 -22.53 -7.13
C SER A 524 13.73 -21.18 -7.87
N GLY A 525 14.30 -21.16 -9.09
CA GLY A 525 14.51 -19.95 -9.90
C GLY A 525 13.39 -19.73 -10.93
N PRO A 526 12.96 -18.48 -11.20
CA PRO A 526 11.75 -18.17 -11.97
C PRO A 526 11.74 -18.85 -13.34
N LEU A 527 10.59 -19.37 -13.78
CA LEU A 527 10.43 -19.82 -15.15
C LEU A 527 10.32 -18.59 -16.05
N LEU A 528 11.39 -18.28 -16.78
CA LEU A 528 11.37 -17.20 -17.77
C LEU A 528 10.40 -17.60 -18.88
N ILE A 529 9.24 -16.93 -18.95
CA ILE A 529 8.28 -17.10 -20.03
C ILE A 529 8.04 -15.73 -20.67
N THR A 530 8.62 -15.48 -21.84
CA THR A 530 8.22 -14.30 -22.64
C THR A 530 6.87 -14.57 -23.27
N LEU A 531 5.95 -13.60 -23.14
CA LEU A 531 4.58 -13.71 -23.64
C LEU A 531 4.34 -12.75 -24.81
N GLU A 532 3.65 -13.21 -25.84
CA GLU A 532 2.95 -12.35 -26.78
C GLU A 532 1.48 -12.80 -26.77
N CYS A 533 0.57 -11.91 -26.45
CA CYS A 533 -0.85 -12.24 -26.35
C CYS A 533 -1.65 -11.37 -27.29
N SER A 534 -2.49 -11.98 -28.12
CA SER A 534 -3.45 -11.28 -28.94
C SER A 534 -4.84 -11.77 -28.63
N ILE A 535 -5.79 -10.87 -28.40
CA ILE A 535 -7.14 -11.22 -27.95
C ILE A 535 -8.18 -10.44 -28.75
N ASP A 536 -9.17 -11.19 -29.24
CA ASP A 536 -10.36 -10.72 -29.92
C ASP A 536 -11.57 -10.88 -28.99
N VAL A 537 -12.40 -9.84 -28.90
CA VAL A 537 -13.67 -9.87 -28.18
C VAL A 537 -14.78 -10.23 -29.16
N GLN A 538 -15.42 -11.39 -28.99
CA GLN A 538 -16.49 -11.87 -29.87
C GLN A 538 -17.82 -12.05 -29.12
N ASP A 539 -18.91 -12.04 -29.88
CA ASP A 539 -20.27 -12.22 -29.34
C ASP A 539 -20.43 -13.54 -28.58
N ALA A 540 -21.43 -13.57 -27.70
CA ALA A 540 -21.82 -14.76 -26.97
C ALA A 540 -22.12 -15.93 -27.90
N ILE A 541 -21.70 -17.12 -27.48
CA ILE A 541 -22.16 -18.41 -28.00
C ILE A 541 -23.69 -18.36 -28.02
N ALA A 542 -24.30 -18.49 -29.21
CA ALA A 542 -25.72 -18.79 -29.30
C ALA A 542 -25.96 -20.06 -28.51
N GLY A 543 -26.78 -19.96 -27.45
CA GLY A 543 -27.04 -21.05 -26.50
C GLY A 543 -27.51 -22.35 -27.14
#